data_AF-A0A0L9VFV8-F1
#
_entry.id   AF-A0A0L9VFV8-F1
#
_cell.length_a   1.000
_cell.length_b   1.000
_cell.length_c   1.000
_cell.angle_alpha   90.00
_cell.angle_beta   90.00
_cell.angle_gamma   90.00
#
_symmetry.space_group_name_H-M   'P 1'
#
loop_
_entity.id
_entity.type
_entity.pdbx_description
1 polymer ?
#
loop_
_entity_poly.entity_id
_entity_poly.type
_entity_poly.pdbx_seq_one_letter_code
_entity_poly.pdbx_strand_id
1 'polypeptide(L)'
;MSSSSSSSVKSVGADREERNWKDLPRDVLCTIFQKLGAIETLTRAQHVCSVWRTISKDPLLWCTIDMSNSGDMDLQLGIICSRAIDYSCGHLLRINIEHFGTDDLLRHITDSRQLVDNMQLDDFSKEAVHGGNTNRLQCLRLARCCRITDKGLCDVAKKLPQLEELDISISNLTKDSLEVIGRCCPLLKSLKFNMESYGRAHIECNEEAFAIAGTMPGLHHLQLFGNKLTNDGLLAILDGCPQLESLDLRQCFNVILGGSLSKRCSEQIKDLRIPYNPTDEYSCEAEIDYGSLDEDYPSRFSDMDSLSDDNYEFSGGSDFSEFDDFNDFWKF
;
A
#
# COMPACT_ATOMS: atom_id res chain seq x y z
N MET A 1 -11.88 81.73 28.57
CA MET A 1 -12.28 80.58 29.39
C MET A 1 -13.55 80.01 28.79
N SER A 2 -13.63 78.67 28.71
CA SER A 2 -14.81 77.87 28.29
C SER A 2 -15.02 77.85 26.76
N SER A 3 -15.14 76.72 26.05
CA SER A 3 -15.44 75.34 26.42
C SER A 3 -14.95 74.41 25.28
N SER A 4 -14.16 73.39 25.59
CA SER A 4 -13.88 72.30 24.65
C SER A 4 -14.66 71.07 25.12
N SER A 5 -15.70 70.71 24.37
CA SER A 5 -16.53 69.53 24.61
C SER A 5 -15.74 68.25 24.36
N SER A 6 -15.53 67.47 25.42
CA SER A 6 -15.02 66.10 25.35
C SER A 6 -16.15 65.17 24.90
N SER A 7 -16.06 64.62 23.68
CA SER A 7 -16.86 63.47 23.26
C SER A 7 -16.05 62.20 23.44
N SER A 8 -16.28 61.49 24.54
CA SER A 8 -15.76 60.15 24.76
C SER A 8 -16.39 59.17 23.77
N VAL A 9 -15.64 58.75 22.77
CA VAL A 9 -15.97 57.56 21.99
C VAL A 9 -15.54 56.35 22.85
N LYS A 10 -16.50 55.70 23.51
CA LYS A 10 -16.29 54.38 24.08
C LYS A 10 -16.04 53.41 22.93
N SER A 11 -14.82 52.90 22.83
CA SER A 11 -14.56 51.71 22.03
C SER A 11 -15.31 50.55 22.67
N VAL A 12 -16.42 50.15 22.05
CA VAL A 12 -17.08 48.88 22.36
C VAL A 12 -16.08 47.79 21.96
N GLY A 13 -15.41 47.22 22.96
CA GLY A 13 -14.62 46.01 22.78
C GLY A 13 -15.56 44.92 22.29
N ALA A 14 -15.41 44.53 21.03
CA ALA A 14 -15.90 43.24 20.60
C ALA A 14 -15.00 42.20 21.28
N ASP A 15 -15.48 41.63 22.38
CA ASP A 15 -14.96 40.36 22.90
C ASP A 15 -15.08 39.36 21.75
N ARG A 16 -13.98 39.17 21.03
CA ARG A 16 -13.83 38.00 20.17
C ARG A 16 -13.70 36.85 21.15
N GLU A 17 -14.79 36.13 21.41
CA GLU A 17 -14.72 34.83 22.06
C GLU A 17 -13.63 34.03 21.33
N GLU A 18 -12.48 33.87 21.98
CA GLU A 18 -11.40 33.06 21.46
C GLU A 18 -11.94 31.65 21.33
N ARG A 19 -12.09 31.17 20.09
CA ARG A 19 -12.55 29.81 19.81
C ARG A 19 -11.60 28.83 20.48
N ASN A 20 -12.04 28.21 21.57
CA ASN A 20 -11.24 27.22 22.26
C ASN A 20 -11.36 25.84 21.58
N TRP A 21 -10.51 25.61 20.58
CA TRP A 21 -10.42 24.33 19.89
C TRP A 21 -9.92 23.18 20.78
N LYS A 22 -9.46 23.46 22.01
CA LYS A 22 -9.00 22.44 22.97
C LYS A 22 -10.16 21.72 23.66
N ASP A 23 -11.34 22.34 23.73
CA ASP A 23 -12.51 21.80 24.42
C ASP A 23 -13.45 21.05 23.45
N LEU A 24 -12.96 20.73 22.25
CA LEU A 24 -13.73 19.93 21.30
C LEU A 24 -14.06 18.55 21.90
N PRO A 25 -15.31 18.07 21.74
CA PRO A 25 -15.67 16.71 22.10
C PRO A 25 -14.76 15.67 21.43
N ARG A 26 -14.49 14.58 22.14
CA ARG A 26 -13.55 13.53 21.72
C ARG A 26 -13.91 12.92 20.36
N ASP A 27 -15.19 12.68 20.12
CA ASP A 27 -15.76 12.17 18.87
C ASP A 27 -15.49 13.11 17.69
N VAL A 28 -15.60 14.42 17.89
CA VAL A 28 -15.27 15.43 16.88
C VAL A 28 -13.78 15.40 16.58
N LEU A 29 -12.93 15.34 17.60
CA LEU A 29 -11.48 15.23 17.42
C LEU A 29 -11.11 13.95 16.67
N CYS A 30 -11.65 12.79 17.05
CA CYS A 30 -11.42 11.53 16.33
C CYS A 30 -11.78 11.64 14.83
N THR A 31 -12.90 12.29 14.51
CA THR A 31 -13.32 12.54 13.12
C THR A 31 -12.32 13.43 12.37
N ILE A 32 -11.77 14.45 13.04
CA ILE A 32 -10.72 15.32 12.47
C ILE A 32 -9.46 14.49 12.18
N PHE A 33 -8.98 13.69 13.13
CA PHE A 33 -7.79 12.84 12.95
C PHE A 33 -7.96 11.83 11.81
N GLN A 34 -9.13 11.20 11.71
CA GLN A 34 -9.44 10.30 10.59
C GLN A 34 -9.39 10.99 9.23
N LYS A 35 -9.80 12.27 9.15
CA LYS A 35 -9.74 13.06 7.91
C LYS A 35 -8.35 13.61 7.60
N LEU A 36 -7.53 13.85 8.63
CA LEU A 36 -6.14 14.27 8.45
C LEU A 36 -5.30 13.14 7.86
N GLY A 37 -5.54 11.89 8.25
CA GLY A 37 -4.75 10.75 7.81
C GLY A 37 -3.52 10.51 8.69
N ALA A 38 -2.83 9.40 8.44
CA ALA A 38 -1.74 8.91 9.28
C ALA A 38 -0.51 9.85 9.26
N ILE A 39 -0.14 10.32 8.07
CA ILE A 39 1.06 11.13 7.84
C ILE A 39 0.93 12.48 8.58
N GLU A 40 -0.15 13.23 8.33
CA GLU A 40 -0.42 14.53 8.93
C GLU A 40 -0.62 14.42 10.44
N THR A 41 -1.25 13.32 10.89
CA THR A 41 -1.45 13.07 12.32
C THR A 41 -0.12 12.95 13.05
N LEU A 42 0.80 12.14 12.51
CA LEU A 42 2.09 11.85 13.16
C LEU A 42 3.14 12.93 12.92
N THR A 43 3.08 13.68 11.83
CA THR A 43 4.07 14.73 11.54
C THR A 43 3.67 16.10 12.09
N ARG A 44 2.37 16.38 12.24
CA ARG A 44 1.86 17.72 12.57
C ARG A 44 0.89 17.71 13.74
N ALA A 45 -0.22 16.99 13.63
CA ALA A 45 -1.36 17.15 14.55
C ALA A 45 -1.00 16.79 16.01
N GLN A 46 -0.23 15.73 16.24
CA GLN A 46 0.18 15.32 17.59
C GLN A 46 1.12 16.33 18.29
N HIS A 47 1.64 17.31 17.56
CA HIS A 47 2.53 18.35 18.08
C HIS A 47 1.81 19.67 18.41
N VAL A 48 0.50 19.77 18.13
CA VAL A 48 -0.30 20.99 18.35
C VAL A 48 -0.51 21.29 19.83
N CYS A 49 -0.97 20.31 20.61
CA CYS A 49 -1.13 20.43 22.06
C CYS A 49 -1.18 19.06 22.75
N SER A 50 -1.14 19.04 24.09
CA SER A 50 -1.16 17.81 24.89
C SER A 50 -2.43 16.97 24.67
N VAL A 51 -3.60 17.61 24.53
CA VAL A 51 -4.87 16.91 24.28
C VAL A 51 -4.82 16.16 22.95
N TRP A 52 -4.34 16.83 21.90
CA TRP A 52 -4.19 16.24 20.56
C TRP A 52 -3.15 15.12 20.55
N ARG A 53 -2.04 15.29 21.27
CA ARG A 53 -1.02 14.25 21.47
C ARG A 53 -1.55 13.01 22.20
N THR A 54 -2.46 13.19 23.16
CA THR A 54 -3.08 12.07 23.87
C THR A 54 -4.07 11.34 22.97
N ILE A 55 -4.89 12.09 22.22
CA ILE A 55 -5.90 11.50 21.32
C ILE A 55 -5.23 10.77 20.16
N SER A 56 -4.14 11.31 19.59
CA SER A 56 -3.43 10.67 18.49
C SER A 56 -2.83 9.30 18.84
N LYS A 57 -2.75 8.95 20.12
CA LYS A 57 -2.29 7.63 20.60
C LYS A 57 -3.41 6.64 20.84
N ASP A 58 -4.68 7.02 20.61
CA ASP A 58 -5.82 6.11 20.72
C ASP A 58 -5.72 5.01 19.65
N PRO A 59 -5.63 3.72 20.02
CA PRO A 59 -5.53 2.63 19.06
C PRO A 59 -6.66 2.55 18.04
N LEU A 60 -7.85 3.05 18.39
CA LEU A 60 -9.00 3.03 17.50
C LEU A 60 -8.86 4.00 16.31
N LEU A 61 -7.95 4.98 16.38
CA LEU A 61 -7.61 5.84 15.23
C LEU A 61 -6.75 5.09 14.19
N TRP A 62 -6.09 4.01 14.60
CA TRP A 62 -5.09 3.30 13.82
C TRP A 62 -5.57 1.91 13.38
N CYS A 63 -6.88 1.66 13.44
CA CYS A 63 -7.48 0.45 12.85
C CYS A 63 -7.42 0.46 11.32
N THR A 64 -7.30 1.65 10.72
CA THR A 64 -7.07 1.87 9.29
C THR A 64 -5.90 2.81 9.12
N ILE A 65 -4.88 2.38 8.38
CA ILE A 65 -3.68 3.16 8.09
C ILE A 65 -3.60 3.33 6.57
N ASP A 66 -3.59 4.57 6.10
CA ASP A 66 -3.36 4.88 4.68
C ASP A 66 -2.08 5.71 4.56
N MET A 67 -1.11 5.14 3.84
CA MET A 67 0.19 5.75 3.55
C MET A 67 0.39 5.89 2.04
N SER A 68 -0.69 6.20 1.31
CA SER A 68 -0.61 6.64 -0.09
C SER A 68 0.22 7.92 -0.18
N ASN A 69 1.14 7.97 -1.14
CA ASN A 69 2.06 9.08 -1.28
C ASN A 69 1.61 9.99 -2.42
N SER A 70 1.19 11.22 -2.11
CA SER A 70 0.74 12.19 -3.11
C SER A 70 1.87 12.90 -3.88
N GLY A 71 3.12 12.41 -3.82
CA GLY A 71 4.22 12.89 -4.66
C GLY A 71 5.42 13.45 -3.92
N ASP A 72 5.53 13.28 -2.60
CA ASP A 72 6.71 13.69 -1.83
C ASP A 72 7.49 12.44 -1.41
N MET A 73 8.61 12.17 -2.07
CA MET A 73 9.48 11.01 -1.80
C MET A 73 10.23 11.20 -0.48
N ASP A 74 9.50 11.24 0.64
CA ASP A 74 10.10 11.44 1.94
C ASP A 74 10.63 10.11 2.50
N LEU A 75 11.92 10.09 2.85
CA LEU A 75 12.63 8.90 3.33
C LEU A 75 12.10 8.38 4.68
N GLN A 76 11.21 9.12 5.34
CA GLN A 76 10.71 8.83 6.68
C GLN A 76 9.38 8.05 6.71
N LEU A 77 8.71 7.80 5.57
CA LEU A 77 7.40 7.14 5.54
C LEU A 77 7.41 5.75 6.21
N GLY A 78 8.50 5.00 6.09
CA GLY A 78 8.67 3.73 6.80
C GLY A 78 8.63 3.88 8.32
N ILE A 79 9.29 4.91 8.87
CA ILE A 79 9.31 5.19 10.32
C ILE A 79 7.93 5.63 10.80
N ILE A 80 7.27 6.51 10.03
CA ILE A 80 5.92 6.98 10.34
C ILE A 80 4.94 5.79 10.33
N CYS A 81 5.06 4.89 9.35
CA CYS A 81 4.21 3.71 9.22
C CYS A 81 4.42 2.75 10.40
N SER A 82 5.67 2.47 10.77
CA SER A 82 5.97 1.64 11.94
C SER A 82 5.35 2.20 13.21
N ARG A 83 5.40 3.53 13.40
CA ARG A 83 4.80 4.18 14.57
C ARG A 83 3.27 4.12 14.56
N ALA A 84 2.64 4.25 13.39
CA ALA A 84 1.20 4.07 13.24
C ALA A 84 0.78 2.63 13.56
N ILE A 85 1.57 1.64 13.11
CA ILE A 85 1.38 0.22 13.43
C ILE A 85 1.49 0.00 14.95
N ASP A 86 2.49 0.61 15.61
CA ASP A 86 2.65 0.50 17.07
C ASP A 86 1.45 1.08 17.82
N TYR A 87 0.93 2.24 17.37
CA TYR A 87 -0.26 2.84 17.97
C TYR A 87 -1.52 2.01 17.76
N SER A 88 -1.60 1.18 16.72
CA SER A 88 -2.74 0.27 16.53
C SER A 88 -2.89 -0.77 17.64
N CYS A 89 -1.82 -1.08 18.39
CA CYS A 89 -1.83 -2.07 19.47
C CYS A 89 -2.50 -3.40 19.08
N GLY A 90 -2.32 -3.84 17.81
CA GLY A 90 -2.92 -5.07 17.29
C GLY A 90 -4.39 -4.98 16.87
N HIS A 91 -4.97 -3.77 16.84
CA HIS A 91 -6.31 -3.49 16.30
C HIS A 91 -6.31 -3.12 14.81
N LEU A 92 -5.17 -3.23 14.13
CA LEU A 92 -5.06 -2.93 12.71
C LEU A 92 -5.93 -3.88 11.87
N LEU A 93 -6.84 -3.31 11.09
CA LEU A 93 -7.75 -4.02 10.18
C LEU A 93 -7.40 -3.78 8.72
N ARG A 94 -6.97 -2.56 8.38
CA ARG A 94 -6.71 -2.15 6.99
C ARG A 94 -5.42 -1.35 6.92
N ILE A 95 -4.53 -1.68 5.99
CA ILE A 95 -3.31 -0.92 5.74
C ILE A 95 -3.06 -0.76 4.23
N ASN A 96 -2.70 0.45 3.84
CA ASN A 96 -2.23 0.80 2.49
C ASN A 96 -0.80 1.36 2.57
N ILE A 97 0.11 0.78 1.80
CA ILE A 97 1.51 1.18 1.69
C ILE A 97 1.84 1.37 0.21
N GLU A 98 2.35 2.55 -0.12
CA GLU A 98 2.74 2.91 -1.47
C GLU A 98 4.24 3.26 -1.54
N HIS A 99 4.98 2.73 -2.51
CA HIS A 99 6.42 2.98 -2.78
C HIS A 99 7.45 2.46 -1.76
N PHE A 100 7.19 2.52 -0.45
CA PHE A 100 8.24 2.30 0.57
C PHE A 100 8.18 0.94 1.29
N GLY A 101 7.28 0.04 0.88
CA GLY A 101 7.12 -1.27 1.52
C GLY A 101 8.38 -2.14 1.46
N THR A 102 8.67 -2.85 2.56
CA THR A 102 9.79 -3.79 2.69
C THR A 102 9.34 -5.04 3.44
N ASP A 103 10.09 -6.13 3.31
CA ASP A 103 9.85 -7.37 4.07
C ASP A 103 9.84 -7.13 5.59
N ASP A 104 10.71 -6.24 6.08
CA ASP A 104 10.79 -5.89 7.50
C ASP A 104 9.53 -5.18 7.99
N LEU A 105 9.00 -4.26 7.18
CA LEU A 105 7.75 -3.58 7.49
C LEU A 105 6.56 -4.56 7.47
N LEU A 106 6.52 -5.48 6.50
CA LEU A 106 5.51 -6.55 6.48
C LEU A 106 5.57 -7.42 7.74
N ARG A 107 6.77 -7.78 8.19
CA ARG A 107 6.94 -8.52 9.45
C ARG A 107 6.43 -7.71 10.65
N HIS A 108 6.76 -6.42 10.72
CA HIS A 108 6.29 -5.51 11.77
C HIS A 108 4.75 -5.44 11.86
N ILE A 109 4.05 -5.39 10.72
CA ILE A 109 2.58 -5.43 10.66
C ILE A 109 2.03 -6.69 11.37
N THR A 110 2.73 -7.82 11.25
CA THR A 110 2.29 -9.08 11.85
C THR A 110 2.76 -9.30 13.29
N ASP A 111 3.88 -8.70 13.68
CA ASP A 111 4.53 -8.94 14.96
C ASP A 111 4.20 -7.89 16.03
N SER A 112 3.63 -6.74 15.63
CA SER A 112 3.30 -5.61 16.52
C SER A 112 2.40 -5.95 17.73
N ARG A 113 1.70 -7.10 17.68
CA ARG A 113 0.90 -7.59 18.80
C ARG A 113 1.73 -8.15 19.96
N GLN A 114 2.97 -8.59 19.72
CA GLN A 114 3.86 -9.13 20.77
C GLN A 114 4.50 -8.05 21.65
N LEU A 115 4.55 -6.80 21.20
CA LEU A 115 5.15 -5.71 21.99
C LEU A 115 4.23 -5.23 23.11
N VAL A 116 2.92 -5.51 23.03
CA VAL A 116 1.94 -5.13 24.06
C VAL A 116 2.07 -6.02 25.32
N ASP A 117 2.64 -7.23 25.21
CA ASP A 117 2.92 -8.10 26.36
C ASP A 117 4.01 -7.52 27.30
N ASN A 118 4.81 -6.56 26.81
CA ASN A 118 5.88 -5.90 27.59
C ASN A 118 5.50 -4.51 28.13
N MET A 119 4.32 -3.98 27.76
CA MET A 119 3.75 -2.81 28.43
C MET A 119 2.92 -3.30 29.61
N GLN A 120 3.07 -2.67 30.77
CA GLN A 120 2.30 -2.99 31.99
C GLN A 120 0.80 -2.76 31.74
N LEU A 121 0.13 -3.76 31.19
CA LEU A 121 -1.31 -3.82 31.12
C LEU A 121 -1.86 -4.25 32.49
N ASP A 122 -2.98 -3.66 32.87
CA ASP A 122 -3.76 -4.04 34.05
C ASP A 122 -4.30 -5.48 33.91
N ASP A 123 -4.57 -6.13 35.04
CA ASP A 123 -4.92 -7.56 35.09
C ASP A 123 -6.17 -7.94 34.27
N PHE A 124 -7.02 -6.97 33.90
CA PHE A 124 -8.19 -7.17 33.04
C PHE A 124 -7.82 -7.52 31.59
N SER A 125 -6.64 -7.09 31.14
CA SER A 125 -6.14 -7.28 29.77
C SER A 125 -5.46 -8.65 29.55
N LYS A 126 -5.13 -9.38 30.63
CA LYS A 126 -4.41 -10.66 30.57
C LYS A 126 -5.30 -11.86 30.24
N GLU A 127 -6.61 -11.78 30.48
CA GLU A 127 -7.54 -12.87 30.17
C GLU A 127 -7.79 -13.03 28.65
N ALA A 128 -7.48 -12.02 27.83
CA ALA A 128 -7.57 -12.08 26.37
C ALA A 128 -6.41 -12.87 25.70
N VAL A 129 -5.39 -13.30 26.47
CA VAL A 129 -4.14 -13.91 25.97
C VAL A 129 -4.29 -15.42 25.69
N HIS A 130 -5.40 -16.05 26.07
CA HIS A 130 -5.63 -17.49 25.83
C HIS A 130 -6.38 -17.81 24.52
N GLY A 131 -6.71 -16.79 23.71
CA GLY A 131 -7.45 -16.96 22.46
C GLY A 131 -6.63 -16.59 21.22
N GLY A 132 -5.89 -17.57 20.67
CA GLY A 132 -5.40 -17.56 19.27
C GLY A 132 -4.61 -16.34 18.81
N ASN A 133 -3.29 -16.50 18.72
CA ASN A 133 -2.30 -15.58 18.13
C ASN A 133 -2.53 -15.30 16.63
N THR A 134 -3.66 -14.70 16.27
CA THR A 134 -4.08 -14.50 14.88
C THR A 134 -4.23 -13.01 14.60
N ASN A 135 -3.59 -12.54 13.53
CA ASN A 135 -3.71 -11.16 13.08
C ASN A 135 -5.14 -10.91 12.58
N ARG A 136 -5.68 -9.71 12.87
CA ARG A 136 -7.03 -9.28 12.48
C ARG A 136 -7.05 -8.48 11.17
N LEU A 137 -5.91 -8.33 10.51
CA LEU A 137 -5.82 -7.61 9.25
C LEU A 137 -6.73 -8.26 8.21
N GLN A 138 -7.65 -7.46 7.68
CA GLN A 138 -8.64 -7.82 6.68
C GLN A 138 -8.29 -7.26 5.31
N CYS A 139 -7.59 -6.12 5.24
CA CYS A 139 -7.21 -5.48 3.98
C CYS A 139 -5.72 -5.10 3.99
N LEU A 140 -4.98 -5.62 3.02
CA LEU A 140 -3.58 -5.28 2.78
C LEU A 140 -3.45 -4.74 1.36
N ARG A 141 -2.97 -3.50 1.22
CA ARG A 141 -2.67 -2.89 -0.08
C ARG A 141 -1.20 -2.50 -0.15
N LEU A 142 -0.55 -2.99 -1.20
CA LEU A 142 0.87 -2.83 -1.49
C LEU A 142 0.99 -2.34 -2.93
N ALA A 143 1.17 -1.03 -3.09
CA ALA A 143 1.31 -0.39 -4.39
C ALA A 143 2.75 0.08 -4.60
N ARG A 144 3.34 -0.19 -5.77
CA ARG A 144 4.70 0.26 -6.13
C ARG A 144 5.79 -0.19 -5.12
N CYS A 145 5.57 -1.30 -4.40
CA CYS A 145 6.44 -1.77 -3.32
C CYS A 145 7.51 -2.75 -3.82
N CYS A 146 8.45 -2.26 -4.64
CA CYS A 146 9.43 -3.10 -5.35
C CYS A 146 10.47 -3.81 -4.46
N ARG A 147 10.59 -3.44 -3.18
CA ARG A 147 11.52 -4.03 -2.21
C ARG A 147 10.93 -5.21 -1.42
N ILE A 148 9.65 -5.52 -1.64
CA ILE A 148 9.01 -6.70 -1.04
C ILE A 148 9.34 -7.92 -1.92
N THR A 149 9.74 -9.01 -1.27
CA THR A 149 10.07 -10.27 -1.94
C THR A 149 8.94 -11.30 -1.76
N ASP A 150 8.87 -12.30 -2.67
CA ASP A 150 7.93 -13.41 -2.53
C ASP A 150 8.10 -14.10 -1.16
N LYS A 151 9.34 -14.27 -0.71
CA LYS A 151 9.64 -14.87 0.60
C LYS A 151 9.04 -14.04 1.75
N GLY A 152 9.28 -12.73 1.76
CA GLY A 152 8.76 -11.83 2.80
C GLY A 152 7.24 -11.85 2.88
N LEU A 153 6.57 -11.79 1.72
CA LEU A 153 5.12 -11.86 1.65
C LEU A 153 4.58 -13.25 2.05
N CYS A 154 5.22 -14.34 1.64
CA CYS A 154 4.85 -15.70 2.02
C CYS A 154 4.92 -15.94 3.53
N ASP A 155 5.96 -15.41 4.19
CA ASP A 155 6.13 -15.56 5.63
C ASP A 155 5.06 -14.79 6.41
N VAL A 156 4.63 -13.65 5.88
CA VAL A 156 3.56 -12.83 6.47
C VAL A 156 2.18 -13.41 6.18
N ALA A 157 1.91 -13.93 4.99
CA ALA A 157 0.63 -14.53 4.60
C ALA A 157 0.19 -15.65 5.58
N LYS A 158 1.14 -16.45 6.09
CA LYS A 158 0.87 -17.50 7.10
C LYS A 158 0.28 -16.96 8.41
N LYS A 159 0.48 -15.67 8.71
CA LYS A 159 0.00 -14.99 9.91
C LYS A 159 -1.28 -14.18 9.67
N LEU A 160 -1.83 -14.18 8.46
CA LEU A 160 -2.99 -13.38 8.05
C LEU A 160 -4.22 -14.23 7.67
N PRO A 161 -4.71 -15.15 8.53
CA PRO A 161 -5.83 -16.04 8.17
C PRO A 161 -7.17 -15.31 8.01
N GLN A 162 -7.26 -14.03 8.43
CA GLN A 162 -8.46 -13.18 8.36
C GLN A 162 -8.45 -12.22 7.16
N LEU A 163 -7.47 -12.33 6.26
CA LEU A 163 -7.35 -11.43 5.11
C LEU A 163 -8.51 -11.65 4.13
N GLU A 164 -9.26 -10.58 3.82
CA GLU A 164 -10.40 -10.57 2.91
C GLU A 164 -10.11 -9.84 1.60
N GLU A 165 -9.23 -8.83 1.64
CA GLU A 165 -8.84 -8.01 0.50
C GLU A 165 -7.31 -7.92 0.41
N LEU A 166 -6.77 -8.23 -0.77
CA LEU A 166 -5.37 -8.04 -1.10
C LEU A 166 -5.23 -7.24 -2.39
N ASP A 167 -4.48 -6.15 -2.35
CA ASP A 167 -4.09 -5.37 -3.53
C ASP A 167 -2.58 -5.36 -3.63
N ILE A 168 -2.05 -5.97 -4.68
CA ILE A 168 -0.65 -5.95 -5.07
C ILE A 168 -0.61 -5.30 -6.44
N SER A 169 -0.15 -4.06 -6.48
CA SER A 169 -0.07 -3.28 -7.71
C SER A 169 1.37 -2.87 -7.95
N ILE A 170 1.91 -3.15 -9.14
CA ILE A 170 3.25 -2.70 -9.56
C ILE A 170 4.32 -3.17 -8.55
N SER A 171 4.53 -4.48 -8.47
CA SER A 171 5.48 -5.10 -7.53
C SER A 171 6.25 -6.23 -8.24
N ASN A 172 7.36 -6.65 -7.65
CA ASN A 172 8.22 -7.73 -8.18
C ASN A 172 7.78 -9.14 -7.72
N LEU A 173 6.52 -9.29 -7.34
CA LEU A 173 5.97 -10.53 -6.81
C LEU A 173 5.54 -11.47 -7.94
N THR A 174 5.59 -12.77 -7.67
CA THR A 174 5.33 -13.82 -8.67
C THR A 174 4.18 -14.73 -8.25
N LYS A 175 3.88 -15.74 -9.06
CA LYS A 175 2.91 -16.80 -8.70
C LYS A 175 3.20 -17.49 -7.37
N ASP A 176 4.46 -17.54 -6.93
CA ASP A 176 4.85 -18.27 -5.72
C ASP A 176 4.22 -17.66 -4.47
N SER A 177 4.18 -16.32 -4.37
CA SER A 177 3.44 -15.65 -3.29
C SER A 177 1.94 -15.83 -3.39
N LEU A 178 1.37 -15.80 -4.61
CA LEU A 178 -0.06 -16.05 -4.82
C LEU A 178 -0.49 -17.45 -4.35
N GLU A 179 0.30 -18.49 -4.63
CA GLU A 179 -0.01 -19.84 -4.16
C GLU A 179 -0.04 -19.93 -2.64
N VAL A 180 0.92 -19.31 -1.96
CA VAL A 180 0.98 -19.31 -0.49
C VAL A 180 -0.17 -18.49 0.09
N ILE A 181 -0.46 -17.33 -0.49
CA ILE A 181 -1.59 -16.49 -0.07
C ILE A 181 -2.90 -17.26 -0.19
N GLY A 182 -3.18 -17.89 -1.33
CA GLY A 182 -4.42 -18.63 -1.53
C GLY A 182 -4.59 -19.80 -0.57
N ARG A 183 -3.49 -20.46 -0.19
CA ARG A 183 -3.51 -21.54 0.82
C ARG A 183 -3.66 -21.03 2.26
N CYS A 184 -3.09 -19.88 2.58
CA CYS A 184 -3.05 -19.35 3.95
C CYS A 184 -4.19 -18.38 4.29
N CYS A 185 -4.85 -17.79 3.29
CA CYS A 185 -5.90 -16.78 3.45
C CYS A 185 -7.24 -17.29 2.89
N PRO A 186 -7.92 -18.24 3.58
CA PRO A 186 -9.13 -18.89 3.06
C PRO A 186 -10.35 -17.96 2.97
N LEU A 187 -10.29 -16.78 3.61
CA LEU A 187 -11.35 -15.77 3.60
C LEU A 187 -11.16 -14.69 2.53
N LEU A 188 -10.14 -14.83 1.67
CA LEU A 188 -9.85 -13.85 0.62
C LEU A 188 -10.99 -13.80 -0.41
N LYS A 189 -11.64 -12.63 -0.52
CA LYS A 189 -12.75 -12.37 -1.43
C LYS A 189 -12.37 -11.46 -2.58
N SER A 190 -11.39 -10.58 -2.37
CA SER A 190 -10.96 -9.62 -3.39
C SER A 190 -9.44 -9.67 -3.56
N LEU A 191 -9.00 -9.87 -4.79
CA LEU A 191 -7.59 -9.84 -5.17
C LEU A 191 -7.39 -8.85 -6.33
N LYS A 192 -6.47 -7.91 -6.15
CA LYS A 192 -5.89 -7.14 -7.26
C LYS A 192 -4.43 -7.52 -7.40
N PHE A 193 -4.04 -7.92 -8.59
CA PHE A 193 -2.66 -8.29 -8.91
C PHE A 193 -2.27 -7.66 -10.25
N ASN A 194 -1.85 -6.40 -10.17
CA ASN A 194 -1.65 -5.55 -11.35
C ASN A 194 -0.17 -5.44 -11.72
N MET A 195 0.11 -5.54 -13.01
CA MET A 195 1.45 -5.43 -13.59
C MET A 195 1.69 -4.06 -14.22
N GLU A 196 2.92 -3.56 -14.18
CA GLU A 196 3.33 -2.37 -14.92
C GLU A 196 3.58 -2.78 -16.38
N SER A 197 2.52 -2.83 -17.18
CA SER A 197 2.60 -3.27 -18.59
C SER A 197 2.86 -2.11 -19.54
N TYR A 198 4.12 -1.72 -19.69
CA TYR A 198 4.58 -0.98 -20.88
C TYR A 198 5.27 -1.94 -21.85
N GLY A 199 4.68 -2.15 -23.02
CA GLY A 199 5.40 -2.64 -24.22
C GLY A 199 5.72 -4.14 -24.33
N ARG A 200 5.13 -5.05 -23.53
CA ARG A 200 5.38 -6.51 -23.62
C ARG A 200 4.16 -7.35 -23.99
N ALA A 201 3.31 -6.87 -24.90
CA ALA A 201 2.11 -7.57 -25.39
C ALA A 201 2.38 -8.89 -26.17
N HIS A 202 3.61 -9.42 -26.13
CA HIS A 202 4.00 -10.65 -26.83
C HIS A 202 4.54 -11.75 -25.91
N ILE A 203 4.65 -11.49 -24.60
CA ILE A 203 5.04 -12.54 -23.64
C ILE A 203 3.76 -13.09 -23.03
N GLU A 204 3.51 -14.37 -23.25
CA GLU A 204 2.40 -15.12 -22.66
C GLU A 204 2.83 -15.76 -21.33
N CYS A 205 2.02 -15.64 -20.29
CA CYS A 205 2.27 -16.27 -19.00
C CYS A 205 0.95 -16.55 -18.27
N ASN A 206 0.68 -17.82 -17.97
CA ASN A 206 -0.53 -18.25 -17.25
C ASN A 206 -0.24 -18.66 -15.81
N GLU A 207 0.99 -18.48 -15.33
CA GLU A 207 1.42 -18.98 -14.02
C GLU A 207 0.62 -18.38 -12.85
N GLU A 208 0.41 -17.06 -12.86
CA GLU A 208 -0.38 -16.38 -11.83
C GLU A 208 -1.86 -16.79 -11.90
N ALA A 209 -2.40 -16.93 -13.11
CA ALA A 209 -3.78 -17.38 -13.32
C ALA A 209 -4.01 -18.79 -12.79
N PHE A 210 -3.07 -19.72 -13.03
CA PHE A 210 -3.14 -21.09 -12.51
C PHE A 210 -2.99 -21.14 -10.98
N ALA A 211 -2.13 -20.31 -10.40
CA ALA A 211 -1.99 -20.20 -8.94
C ALA A 211 -3.30 -19.73 -8.30
N ILE A 212 -3.92 -18.68 -8.84
CA ILE A 212 -5.21 -18.14 -8.36
C ILE A 212 -6.30 -19.21 -8.50
N ALA A 213 -6.46 -19.78 -9.69
CA ALA A 213 -7.47 -20.81 -9.96
C ALA A 213 -7.34 -22.04 -9.05
N GLY A 214 -6.11 -22.46 -8.75
CA GLY A 214 -5.84 -23.65 -7.94
C GLY A 214 -5.98 -23.45 -6.44
N THR A 215 -5.97 -22.21 -5.95
CA THR A 215 -5.87 -21.93 -4.50
C THR A 215 -6.94 -20.99 -3.94
N MET A 216 -7.68 -20.25 -4.78
CA MET A 216 -8.61 -19.20 -4.33
C MET A 216 -10.06 -19.42 -4.79
N PRO A 217 -10.73 -20.54 -4.42
CA PRO A 217 -12.07 -20.86 -4.90
C PRO A 217 -13.19 -19.94 -4.36
N GLY A 218 -12.93 -19.21 -3.27
CA GLY A 218 -13.87 -18.29 -2.63
C GLY A 218 -13.79 -16.84 -3.15
N LEU A 219 -13.01 -16.59 -4.22
CA LEU A 219 -12.80 -15.24 -4.74
C LEU A 219 -14.07 -14.70 -5.43
N HIS A 220 -14.44 -13.46 -5.10
CA HIS A 220 -15.59 -12.73 -5.65
C HIS A 220 -15.18 -11.61 -6.60
N HIS A 221 -14.01 -10.99 -6.36
CA HIS A 221 -13.50 -9.89 -7.15
C HIS A 221 -12.04 -10.14 -7.54
N LEU A 222 -11.75 -10.08 -8.84
CA LEU A 222 -10.40 -10.25 -9.37
C LEU A 222 -10.06 -9.14 -10.35
N GLN A 223 -8.94 -8.47 -10.12
CA GLN A 223 -8.37 -7.51 -11.06
C GLN A 223 -6.95 -7.95 -11.43
N LEU A 224 -6.71 -8.14 -12.73
CA LEU A 224 -5.44 -8.58 -13.29
C LEU A 224 -4.92 -7.57 -14.31
N PHE A 225 -4.98 -6.28 -13.99
CA PHE A 225 -4.65 -5.21 -14.93
C PHE A 225 -3.24 -5.39 -15.51
N GLY A 226 -3.12 -5.39 -16.84
CA GLY A 226 -1.84 -5.56 -17.54
C GLY A 226 -1.21 -6.95 -17.44
N ASN A 227 -1.94 -7.97 -16.98
CA ASN A 227 -1.43 -9.33 -16.87
C ASN A 227 -1.24 -10.00 -18.26
N LYS A 228 -0.33 -10.97 -18.32
CA LYS A 228 0.12 -11.65 -19.56
C LYS A 228 -0.65 -12.94 -19.86
N LEU A 229 -1.68 -13.26 -19.09
CA LEU A 229 -2.50 -14.45 -19.26
C LEU A 229 -3.12 -14.55 -20.65
N THR A 230 -3.24 -15.78 -21.14
CA THR A 230 -3.95 -16.13 -22.36
C THR A 230 -5.35 -16.63 -22.03
N ASN A 231 -6.09 -17.05 -23.07
CA ASN A 231 -7.39 -17.69 -22.91
C ASN A 231 -7.34 -18.94 -22.00
N ASP A 232 -6.22 -19.67 -21.95
CA ASP A 232 -6.07 -20.85 -21.08
C ASP A 232 -6.02 -20.44 -19.60
N GLY A 233 -5.29 -19.38 -19.27
CA GLY A 233 -5.27 -18.83 -17.92
C GLY A 233 -6.64 -18.31 -17.50
N LEU A 234 -7.35 -17.62 -18.39
CA LEU A 234 -8.71 -17.15 -18.12
C LEU A 234 -9.69 -18.32 -17.91
N LEU A 235 -9.61 -19.36 -18.73
CA LEU A 235 -10.44 -20.57 -18.55
C LEU A 235 -10.19 -21.22 -17.19
N ALA A 236 -8.91 -21.36 -16.79
CA ALA A 236 -8.56 -21.88 -15.48
C ALA A 236 -9.16 -21.06 -14.35
N ILE A 237 -9.11 -19.72 -14.42
CA ILE A 237 -9.74 -18.83 -13.43
C ILE A 237 -11.26 -19.07 -13.36
N LEU A 238 -11.93 -19.15 -14.51
CA LEU A 238 -13.37 -19.40 -14.58
C LEU A 238 -13.75 -20.78 -14.02
N ASP A 239 -12.88 -21.79 -14.18
CA ASP A 239 -13.07 -23.14 -13.62
C ASP A 239 -12.79 -23.17 -12.10
N GLY A 240 -11.73 -22.50 -11.65
CA GLY A 240 -11.23 -22.55 -10.27
C GLY A 240 -11.92 -21.59 -9.30
N CYS A 241 -12.48 -20.48 -9.80
CA CYS A 241 -13.14 -19.44 -8.99
C CYS A 241 -14.65 -19.35 -9.34
N PRO A 242 -15.47 -20.32 -8.91
CA PRO A 242 -16.90 -20.38 -9.29
C PRO A 242 -17.76 -19.26 -8.68
N GLN A 243 -17.28 -18.58 -7.63
CA GLN A 243 -17.99 -17.49 -6.95
C GLN A 243 -17.61 -16.10 -7.51
N LEU A 244 -16.80 -16.05 -8.57
CA LEU A 244 -16.29 -14.79 -9.10
C LEU A 244 -17.41 -13.95 -9.72
N GLU A 245 -17.64 -12.77 -9.17
CA GLU A 245 -18.71 -11.85 -9.60
C GLU A 245 -18.18 -10.68 -10.44
N SER A 246 -16.97 -10.22 -10.14
CA SER A 246 -16.30 -9.13 -10.86
C SER A 246 -14.93 -9.57 -11.35
N LEU A 247 -14.65 -9.29 -12.63
CA LEU A 247 -13.39 -9.60 -13.27
C LEU A 247 -12.94 -8.41 -14.13
N ASP A 248 -11.77 -7.86 -13.84
CA ASP A 248 -11.15 -6.79 -14.61
C ASP A 248 -9.86 -7.28 -15.29
N LEU A 249 -9.91 -7.32 -16.61
CA LEU A 249 -8.86 -7.79 -17.51
C LEU A 249 -8.29 -6.64 -18.37
N ARG A 250 -8.53 -5.37 -18.02
CA ARG A 250 -7.98 -4.25 -18.78
C ARG A 250 -6.46 -4.41 -18.98
N GLN A 251 -6.00 -4.08 -20.19
CA GLN A 251 -4.62 -4.28 -20.64
C GLN A 251 -4.11 -5.74 -20.67
N CYS A 252 -4.96 -6.76 -20.49
CA CYS A 252 -4.59 -8.15 -20.75
C CYS A 252 -4.65 -8.49 -22.24
N PHE A 253 -3.71 -7.99 -23.03
CA PHE A 253 -3.76 -8.03 -24.50
C PHE A 253 -3.65 -9.43 -25.12
N ASN A 254 -3.23 -10.44 -24.36
CA ASN A 254 -3.15 -11.84 -24.79
C ASN A 254 -4.50 -12.59 -24.64
N VAL A 255 -5.53 -11.95 -24.06
CA VAL A 255 -6.87 -12.51 -23.93
C VAL A 255 -7.73 -12.08 -25.13
N ILE A 256 -8.21 -13.07 -25.88
CA ILE A 256 -9.09 -12.86 -27.04
C ILE A 256 -10.47 -13.41 -26.71
N LEU A 257 -11.38 -12.51 -26.32
CA LEU A 257 -12.77 -12.85 -26.02
C LEU A 257 -13.56 -13.08 -27.32
N GLY A 258 -13.75 -14.34 -27.67
CA GLY A 258 -14.57 -14.76 -28.82
C GLY A 258 -15.31 -16.06 -28.55
N GLY A 259 -16.37 -16.32 -29.33
CA GLY A 259 -17.10 -17.58 -29.33
C GLY A 259 -17.59 -18.03 -27.94
N SER A 260 -17.26 -19.27 -27.59
CA SER A 260 -17.69 -19.90 -26.33
C SER A 260 -17.11 -19.22 -25.08
N LEU A 261 -15.90 -18.65 -25.14
CA LEU A 261 -15.27 -18.01 -24.00
C LEU A 261 -16.00 -16.72 -23.61
N SER A 262 -16.34 -15.88 -24.59
CA SER A 262 -17.11 -14.66 -24.35
C SER A 262 -18.48 -14.97 -23.74
N LYS A 263 -19.16 -16.00 -24.26
CA LYS A 263 -20.43 -16.48 -23.69
C LYS A 263 -20.26 -16.93 -22.25
N ARG A 264 -19.25 -17.76 -21.98
CA ARG A 264 -18.94 -18.25 -20.63
C ARG A 264 -18.69 -17.10 -19.64
N CYS A 265 -17.88 -16.11 -20.02
CA CYS A 265 -17.66 -14.93 -19.18
C CYS A 265 -18.96 -14.19 -18.88
N SER A 266 -19.83 -13.99 -19.88
CA SER A 266 -21.12 -13.30 -19.67
C SER A 266 -22.13 -14.06 -18.81
N GLU A 267 -22.03 -15.39 -18.75
CA GLU A 267 -22.92 -16.23 -17.93
C GLU A 267 -22.46 -16.31 -16.47
N GLN A 268 -21.15 -16.26 -16.22
CA GLN A 268 -20.57 -16.42 -14.88
C GLN A 268 -20.26 -15.08 -14.19
N ILE A 269 -19.79 -14.07 -14.93
CA ILE A 269 -19.29 -12.80 -14.38
C ILE A 269 -20.36 -11.71 -14.53
N LYS A 270 -20.68 -11.04 -13.42
CA LYS A 270 -21.67 -9.94 -13.39
C LYS A 270 -21.08 -8.63 -13.88
N ASP A 271 -19.85 -8.32 -13.46
CA ASP A 271 -19.12 -7.10 -13.84
C ASP A 271 -17.80 -7.47 -14.51
N LEU A 272 -17.78 -7.42 -15.85
CA LEU A 272 -16.61 -7.76 -16.66
C LEU A 272 -16.02 -6.50 -17.31
N ARG A 273 -14.76 -6.18 -17.01
CA ARG A 273 -13.97 -5.19 -17.75
C ARG A 273 -13.03 -5.92 -18.70
N ILE A 274 -13.19 -5.68 -20.00
CA ILE A 274 -12.45 -6.37 -21.05
C ILE A 274 -11.11 -5.66 -21.35
N PRO A 275 -10.15 -6.35 -22.01
CA PRO A 275 -8.79 -5.83 -22.21
C PRO A 275 -8.67 -4.42 -22.81
N TYR A 276 -9.56 -4.07 -23.73
CA TYR A 276 -9.52 -2.80 -24.46
C TYR A 276 -10.46 -1.72 -23.89
N ASN A 277 -11.06 -1.94 -22.71
CA ASN A 277 -11.79 -0.85 -22.05
C ASN A 277 -10.85 0.30 -21.68
N PRO A 278 -11.31 1.56 -21.80
CA PRO A 278 -10.52 2.72 -21.40
C PRO A 278 -10.14 2.66 -19.91
N THR A 279 -8.99 3.25 -19.62
CA THR A 279 -8.35 3.23 -18.30
C THR A 279 -8.40 4.60 -17.66
N ASP A 280 -9.34 5.48 -18.07
CA ASP A 280 -9.40 6.89 -17.67
C ASP A 280 -9.59 7.09 -16.14
N GLU A 281 -9.95 6.03 -15.40
CA GLU A 281 -9.99 5.99 -13.93
C GLU A 281 -8.65 5.61 -13.28
N TYR A 282 -7.63 5.25 -14.07
CA TYR A 282 -6.30 4.84 -13.64
C TYR A 282 -5.35 6.03 -13.79
N SER A 283 -5.40 6.96 -12.85
CA SER A 283 -4.44 8.07 -12.74
C SER A 283 -3.09 7.53 -12.25
N CYS A 284 -2.34 6.90 -13.13
CA CYS A 284 -0.90 6.67 -12.96
C CYS A 284 -0.19 7.38 -14.11
N GLU A 285 -0.25 8.71 -14.10
CA GLU A 285 0.50 9.56 -15.01
C GLU A 285 1.97 9.54 -14.58
N ALA A 286 2.75 8.66 -15.18
CA ALA A 286 4.16 8.94 -15.39
C ALA A 286 4.26 9.53 -16.80
N GLU A 287 4.48 10.84 -16.89
CA GLU A 287 4.89 11.47 -18.15
C GLU A 287 6.17 10.76 -18.63
N ILE A 288 6.06 10.02 -19.74
CA ILE A 288 7.24 9.50 -20.45
C ILE A 288 7.52 10.46 -21.61
N ASP A 289 8.64 11.16 -21.48
CA ASP A 289 9.32 11.88 -22.54
C ASP A 289 9.55 10.94 -23.74
N TYR A 290 8.83 11.17 -24.83
CA TYR A 290 9.14 10.57 -26.12
C TYR A 290 10.44 11.21 -26.63
N GLY A 291 11.58 10.70 -26.15
CA GLY A 291 12.85 10.91 -26.80
C GLY A 291 12.76 10.39 -28.24
N SER A 292 12.78 11.33 -29.19
CA SER A 292 12.76 11.10 -30.63
C SER A 292 13.67 9.93 -31.03
N LEU A 293 13.07 8.87 -31.55
CA LEU A 293 13.79 7.84 -32.30
C LEU A 293 14.14 8.43 -33.66
N ASP A 294 15.29 9.10 -33.74
CA ASP A 294 15.88 9.37 -35.04
C ASP A 294 16.46 8.06 -35.59
N GLU A 295 15.85 7.64 -36.70
CA GLU A 295 16.32 6.60 -37.59
C GLU A 295 17.74 6.92 -38.05
N ASP A 296 18.70 6.04 -37.76
CA ASP A 296 19.82 5.78 -38.67
C ASP A 296 20.52 4.48 -38.26
N TYR A 297 20.11 3.39 -38.90
CA TYR A 297 20.83 2.13 -38.90
C TYR A 297 21.57 2.00 -40.24
N PRO A 298 22.91 2.16 -40.28
CA PRO A 298 23.70 1.59 -41.33
C PRO A 298 24.48 0.38 -40.81
N SER A 299 24.10 -0.77 -41.32
CA SER A 299 24.83 -2.04 -41.28
C SER A 299 26.29 -1.88 -41.73
N ARG A 300 27.26 -2.41 -40.98
CA ARG A 300 28.49 -2.96 -41.57
C ARG A 300 29.22 -3.94 -40.66
N PHE A 301 29.29 -5.19 -41.14
CA PHE A 301 30.23 -6.22 -40.72
C PHE A 301 31.68 -5.71 -40.68
N SER A 302 32.43 -6.09 -39.64
CA SER A 302 33.75 -6.70 -39.78
C SER A 302 34.26 -7.22 -38.43
N ASP A 303 34.68 -8.47 -38.44
CA ASP A 303 35.35 -9.20 -37.37
C ASP A 303 36.57 -8.47 -36.79
N MET A 304 36.83 -8.63 -35.49
CA MET A 304 38.19 -8.61 -34.95
C MET A 304 38.22 -9.35 -33.60
N ASP A 305 38.92 -10.48 -33.59
CA ASP A 305 39.40 -11.19 -32.41
C ASP A 305 40.20 -10.27 -31.48
N SER A 306 40.07 -10.45 -30.17
CA SER A 306 41.22 -10.72 -29.27
C SER A 306 40.77 -10.83 -27.82
N LEU A 307 40.95 -12.03 -27.25
CA LEU A 307 41.18 -12.21 -25.82
C LEU A 307 42.55 -11.60 -25.46
N SER A 308 42.58 -10.74 -24.45
CA SER A 308 43.69 -10.71 -23.47
C SER A 308 43.32 -9.83 -22.28
N ASP A 309 43.69 -10.35 -21.11
CA ASP A 309 43.75 -9.74 -19.78
C ASP A 309 44.08 -8.25 -19.77
N ASP A 310 43.52 -7.52 -18.80
CA ASP A 310 44.36 -6.89 -17.79
C ASP A 310 43.56 -6.40 -16.57
N ASN A 311 44.13 -6.72 -15.40
CA ASN A 311 43.70 -6.33 -14.07
C ASN A 311 43.52 -4.82 -13.93
N TYR A 312 42.38 -4.40 -13.37
CA TYR A 312 42.26 -3.10 -12.71
C TYR A 312 41.79 -3.30 -11.27
N GLU A 313 42.77 -3.48 -10.38
CA GLU A 313 42.68 -3.12 -8.97
C GLU A 313 42.56 -1.59 -8.89
N PHE A 314 41.43 -1.07 -8.42
CA PHE A 314 41.33 0.32 -7.99
C PHE A 314 40.94 0.36 -6.51
N SER A 315 41.97 0.55 -5.69
CA SER A 315 41.88 1.01 -4.32
C SER A 315 41.44 2.48 -4.32
N GLY A 316 40.31 2.76 -3.66
CA GLY A 316 39.80 4.10 -3.48
C GLY A 316 38.89 4.15 -2.27
N GLY A 317 39.52 4.26 -1.09
CA GLY A 317 38.81 4.56 0.14
C GLY A 317 38.14 5.93 0.06
N SER A 318 36.92 6.02 0.57
CA SER A 318 36.36 7.26 1.06
C SER A 318 35.72 6.99 2.42
N ASP A 319 36.34 7.63 3.40
CA ASP A 319 35.86 8.00 4.73
C ASP A 319 34.33 8.18 4.79
N PHE A 320 33.66 7.37 5.60
CA PHE A 320 32.35 7.71 6.16
C PHE A 320 32.56 7.98 7.64
N SER A 321 32.92 9.22 7.95
CA SER A 321 32.77 9.81 9.27
C SER A 321 32.01 11.12 9.14
N GLU A 322 31.13 11.37 10.11
CA GLU A 322 30.22 12.52 10.28
C GLU A 322 28.83 12.41 9.63
N PHE A 323 27.90 11.78 10.36
CA PHE A 323 26.58 12.37 10.61
C PHE A 323 26.02 11.87 11.95
N ASP A 324 26.70 12.24 13.04
CA ASP A 324 26.09 12.32 14.38
C ASP A 324 25.54 13.74 14.52
N ASP A 325 24.26 13.96 14.18
CA ASP A 325 23.50 15.11 14.71
C ASP A 325 22.00 15.08 14.35
N PHE A 326 21.22 14.16 14.92
CA PHE A 326 19.74 14.30 14.94
C PHE A 326 19.04 13.71 16.17
N ASN A 327 19.78 13.42 17.25
CA ASN A 327 19.21 12.86 18.48
C ASN A 327 18.61 13.88 19.45
N ASP A 328 18.70 15.19 19.17
CA ASP A 328 18.29 16.24 20.12
C ASP A 328 16.88 16.82 19.92
N PHE A 329 16.10 16.34 18.95
CA PHE A 329 14.72 16.81 18.76
C PHE A 329 13.65 16.07 19.59
N TRP A 330 14.02 15.09 20.43
CA TRP A 330 13.07 14.22 21.14
C TRP A 330 13.20 14.22 22.67
N LYS A 331 13.45 15.39 23.26
CA LYS A 331 13.17 15.62 24.68
C LYS A 331 12.39 16.92 24.81
N PHE A 332 11.08 16.83 25.00
CA PHE A 332 10.24 17.56 25.97
C PHE A 332 8.76 17.15 25.84
#